data_AF-A0A0K2UV17-F1
#
_entry.id   AF-A0A0K2UV17-F1
#
_cell.length_a   1.000
_cell.length_b   1.000
_cell.length_c   1.000
_cell.angle_alpha   90.00
_cell.angle_beta   90.00
_cell.angle_gamma   90.00
#
_symmetry.space_group_name_H-M   'P 1'
#
loop_
_entity.id
_entity.type
_entity.pdbx_description
1 polymer ?
#
loop_
_entity_poly.entity_id
_entity_poly.type
_entity_poly.pdbx_seq_one_letter_code
_entity_poly.pdbx_strand_id
1 'polypeptide(L)' 'MINVRSARGKNSRGRKVTGIEPMPGEDKILVTSNDSRIRLYDLRDLSLSCKYKGYTNNSSQIRASFR' A
#
# COMPACT_ATOMS: atom_id res chain seq x y z
N MET A 1 -13.35 -2.63 -5.84
CA MET A 1 -12.57 -3.53 -4.95
C MET A 1 -11.08 -3.17 -5.04
N ILE A 2 -10.43 -2.80 -3.94
CA ILE A 2 -8.99 -2.48 -3.91
C ILE A 2 -8.16 -3.77 -3.86
N ASN A 3 -7.34 -4.02 -4.89
CA ASN A 3 -6.53 -5.24 -4.99
C ASN A 3 -5.04 -4.97 -4.69
N VAL A 4 -4.61 -5.33 -3.49
CA VAL A 4 -3.24 -5.11 -3.01
C VAL A 4 -2.43 -6.39 -3.21
N ARG A 5 -2.14 -6.74 -4.47
CA ARG A 5 -1.30 -7.88 -4.82
C ARG A 5 -0.02 -7.47 -5.54
N SER A 6 1.12 -8.02 -5.11
CA SER A 6 2.25 -8.19 -6.03
C SER A 6 1.84 -9.19 -7.11
N ALA A 7 1.88 -8.75 -8.37
CA ALA A 7 1.58 -9.60 -9.53
C ALA A 7 2.70 -10.60 -9.83
N ARG A 8 3.91 -10.37 -9.32
CA ARG A 8 5.11 -11.19 -9.56
C ARG A 8 5.94 -11.32 -8.27
N GLY A 9 6.66 -12.42 -8.09
CA GLY A 9 7.65 -12.61 -7.02
C GLY A 9 7.19 -13.40 -5.78
N LYS A 10 8.13 -13.59 -4.84
CA LYS A 10 8.01 -14.43 -3.63
C LYS A 10 6.82 -14.06 -2.74
N ASN A 11 6.49 -12.77 -2.68
CA ASN A 11 5.37 -12.25 -1.89
C ASN A 11 4.10 -12.11 -2.75
N SER A 12 3.78 -13.09 -3.61
CA SER A 12 2.58 -13.08 -4.46
C SER A 12 1.34 -13.64 -3.75
N ARG A 13 1.51 -14.53 -2.75
CA ARG A 13 0.44 -15.12 -1.94
C ARG A 13 0.37 -14.49 -0.52
N GLY A 14 -0.83 -14.32 0.05
CA GLY A 14 -1.06 -13.87 1.43
C GLY A 14 -1.77 -12.50 1.60
N ARG A 15 -2.27 -12.21 2.82
CA ARG A 15 -2.80 -10.89 3.22
C ARG A 15 -1.62 -9.93 3.40
N LYS A 16 -1.55 -8.92 2.54
CA LYS A 16 -0.35 -8.08 2.36
C LYS A 16 -0.43 -6.72 3.02
N VAL A 17 -1.63 -6.26 3.37
CA VAL A 17 -1.82 -4.92 3.90
C VAL A 17 -1.38 -4.88 5.36
N THR A 18 -0.42 -4.01 5.66
CA THR A 18 0.13 -3.79 7.00
C THR A 18 -0.20 -2.41 7.55
N GLY A 19 -0.69 -1.50 6.71
CA GLY A 19 -1.13 -0.19 7.13
C GLY A 19 -2.06 0.46 6.11
N ILE A 20 -3.01 1.23 6.61
CA ILE A 20 -3.88 2.11 5.83
C ILE A 20 -3.83 3.47 6.53
N GLU A 21 -3.53 4.52 5.79
CA GLU A 21 -3.51 5.89 6.30
C GLU A 21 -4.25 6.83 5.35
N PRO A 22 -5.28 7.55 5.83
CA PRO A 22 -5.97 8.53 5.00
C PRO A 22 -5.07 9.73 4.71
N MET A 23 -5.15 10.27 3.50
CA MET A 23 -4.46 11.49 3.14
C MET A 23 -5.24 12.69 3.71
N PRO A 24 -4.60 13.57 4.51
CA PRO A 24 -5.29 14.74 5.03
C PRO A 24 -5.76 15.66 3.90
N GLY A 25 -7.05 16.01 3.90
CA GLY A 25 -7.63 16.97 2.94
C GLY A 25 -7.88 16.42 1.53
N GLU A 26 -7.61 15.14 1.27
CA GLU A 26 -7.91 14.50 -0.02
C GLU A 26 -8.69 13.20 0.17
N ASP A 27 -9.53 12.86 -0.80
CA ASP A 27 -10.20 11.55 -0.89
C ASP A 27 -9.23 10.46 -1.35
N LYS A 28 -8.11 10.31 -0.66
CA LYS A 28 -7.07 9.33 -0.98
C LYS A 28 -6.64 8.56 0.25
N ILE A 29 -6.21 7.32 0.04
CA ILE A 29 -5.63 6.48 1.10
C ILE A 29 -4.28 5.93 0.69
N LEU A 30 -3.35 5.96 1.63
CA LEU A 30 -2.05 5.31 1.56
C LEU A 30 -2.20 3.88 2.10
N VAL A 31 -1.90 2.90 1.27
CA VAL A 31 -1.94 1.48 1.61
C VAL A 31 -0.51 0.95 1.61
N THR A 32 -0.06 0.50 2.78
CA THR A 32 1.26 -0.12 2.95
C THR A 32 1.12 -1.64 2.85
N SER A 33 2.04 -2.27 2.11
CA SER A 33 2.08 -3.72 1.98
C SER A 33 3.45 -4.34 2.24
N ASN A 34 3.43 -5.56 2.77
CA ASN A 34 4.62 -6.37 3.11
C ASN A 34 5.39 -6.94 1.90
N ASP A 35 5.11 -6.46 0.69
CA ASP A 35 5.94 -6.65 -0.50
C ASP A 35 6.87 -5.45 -0.73
N SER A 36 7.18 -4.71 0.34
CA SER A 36 7.97 -3.47 0.34
C SER A 36 7.41 -2.42 -0.61
N ARG A 37 6.10 -2.21 -0.59
CA ARG A 37 5.42 -1.21 -1.42
C ARG A 37 4.43 -0.38 -0.62
N ILE A 38 4.27 0.84 -1.08
CA ILE A 38 3.26 1.77 -0.61
C ILE A 38 2.46 2.20 -1.84
N ARG A 39 1.13 2.22 -1.73
CA ARG A 39 0.20 2.48 -2.83
C ARG A 39 -0.77 3.57 -2.41
N LEU A 40 -0.90 4.61 -3.21
CA LEU A 40 -1.90 5.66 -2.99
C LEU A 40 -3.10 5.36 -3.88
N TYR A 41 -4.27 5.18 -3.27
CA TYR A 41 -5.53 4.97 -3.98
C TYR A 41 -6.41 6.21 -3.87
N ASP A 42 -7.05 6.60 -4.97
CA ASP A 42 -8.14 7.58 -4.96
C ASP A 42 -9.44 6.87 -4.56
N LEU A 43 -10.15 7.39 -3.57
CA LEU A 43 -11.38 6.80 -3.04
C LEU A 43 -12.58 7.04 -3.96
N ARG A 44 -12.52 8.01 -4.87
CA ARG A 44 -13.64 8.34 -5.78
C ARG A 44 -13.91 7.21 -6.77
N ASP A 45 -12.86 6.58 -7.28
CA ASP A 45 -12.95 5.51 -8.28
C ASP A 45 -12.15 4.24 -7.91
N LEU A 46 -11.49 4.24 -6.74
CA LEU A 46 -10.60 3.18 -6.27
C LEU A 46 -9.37 2.95 -7.18
N SER A 47 -9.01 3.93 -8.00
CA SER A 47 -7.85 3.86 -8.89
C SER A 47 -6.54 3.99 -8.12
N LEU A 48 -5.49 3.33 -8.62
CA LEU A 48 -4.14 3.47 -8.09
C LEU A 48 -3.53 4.76 -8.63
N SER A 49 -3.53 5.81 -7.82
CA SER A 49 -2.94 7.11 -8.17
C SER A 49 -1.42 7.03 -8.28
N CYS A 50 -0.75 6.42 -7.28
CA CYS A 50 0.70 6.31 -7.23
C CYS A 50 1.18 5.01 -6.59
N LYS A 51 2.40 4.60 -6.95
CA LYS A 51 3.10 3.45 -6.37
C LYS A 51 4.51 3.85 -5.97
N TYR A 52 4.80 3.73 -4.68
CA TYR A 52 6.08 4.08 -4.10
C TYR A 52 6.86 2.83 -3.69
N LYS A 53 8.19 2.96 -3.69
CA LYS A 53 9.07 1.98 -3.06
C LYS A 53 8.88 2.09 -1.54
N GLY A 54 8.41 1.01 -0.91
CA GLY A 54 8.34 0.93 0.54
C GLY A 54 9.69 0.54 1.14
N TYR A 55 9.76 0.49 2.47
CA TYR A 55 10.96 0.05 3.16
C TYR A 55 11.27 -1.42 2.83
N THR A 56 12.54 -1.72 2.53
CA THR A 56 13.06 -3.08 2.49
C THR A 56 13.27 -3.54 3.92
N ASN A 57 12.30 -4.29 4.45
CA ASN A 57 12.38 -4.85 5.79
C ASN A 57 12.38 -6.39 5.68
N ASN A 58 13.28 -7.04 6.41
CA ASN A 58 13.27 -8.49 6.59
C ASN A 58 12.12 -8.94 7.51
N SER A 59 11.54 -8.02 8.29
CA SER A 59 10.33 -8.22 9.07
C SER A 59 9.08 -7.72 8.34
N SER A 60 7.97 -8.40 8.59
CA SER A 60 6.81 -8.41 7.69
C SER A 60 5.80 -7.29 7.94
N GLN A 61 6.00 -6.40 8.92
CA GLN A 61 5.06 -5.32 9.24
C GLN A 61 5.74 -3.95 9.16
N ILE A 62 5.15 -3.08 8.35
CA ILE A 62 5.61 -1.71 8.14
C ILE A 62 4.37 -0.84 7.93
N ARG A 63 4.37 0.39 8.41
CA ARG A 63 3.30 1.35 8.21
C ARG A 63 3.91 2.66 7.76
N ALA A 64 3.52 3.13 6.58
CA ALA A 64 3.88 4.46 6.10
C ALA A 64 2.88 5.50 6.57
N SER A 65 3.35 6.74 6.69
CA SER A 65 2.55 7.90 7.10
C SER A 65 2.85 9.15 6.26
N PHE A 66 1.94 10.12 6.25
CA PHE A 66 2.11 11.41 5.57
C PHE A 66 2.81 12.49 6.41
N ARG A 67 3.20 12.17 7.65
CA ARG A 67 3.93 13.07 8.55
C ARG A 67 5.42 13.15 8.23
#